data_AF-A0A6V7VE24-F1
#
_entry.id   AF-A0A6V7VE24-F1
#
_cell.length_a   1.000
_cell.length_b   1.000
_cell.length_c   1.000
_cell.angle_alpha   90.00
_cell.angle_beta   90.00
_cell.angle_gamma   90.00
#
_symmetry.space_group_name_H-M   'P 1'
#
loop_
_entity.id
_entity.type
_entity.pdbx_description
1 polymer ?
#
loop_
_entity_poly.entity_id
_entity_poly.type
_entity_poly.pdbx_seq_one_letter_code
_entity_poly.pdbx_strand_id
1 'polypeptide(L)'
;MLILNIVGDEINKRNRYCFSCGIEKTLRWNIYLKEHYLCGNCYNYKQINWRFRPIKKGNRHCHECGVTQTTQWRIHPELKHDLCNACGMKQRKSARKEKLSGSFKGK
;
A
#
# COMPACT_ATOMS: atom_id res chain seq x y z
N MET A 1 8.37 -41.90 -1.16
CA MET A 1 8.71 -40.48 -1.46
C MET A 1 7.44 -39.65 -1.67
N LEU A 2 6.61 -39.45 -0.64
CA LEU A 2 5.41 -38.58 -0.73
C LEU A 2 5.38 -37.50 0.37
N ILE A 3 6.18 -37.67 1.43
CA ILE A 3 6.23 -36.75 2.58
C ILE A 3 7.08 -35.50 2.27
N LEU A 4 8.07 -35.58 1.36
CA LEU A 4 8.93 -34.44 1.02
C LEU A 4 8.20 -33.30 0.28
N ASN A 5 7.14 -33.61 -0.46
CA ASN A 5 6.40 -32.61 -1.25
C ASN A 5 5.37 -31.84 -0.41
N ILE A 6 4.69 -32.51 0.52
CA ILE A 6 3.73 -31.86 1.44
C ILE A 6 4.47 -30.94 2.41
N VAL A 7 5.63 -31.38 2.90
CA VAL A 7 6.51 -30.55 3.72
C VAL A 7 7.07 -29.39 2.89
N GLY A 8 7.45 -29.59 1.63
CA GLY A 8 7.90 -28.52 0.72
C GLY A 8 6.89 -27.37 0.52
N ASP A 9 5.60 -27.69 0.42
CA ASP A 9 4.51 -26.72 0.23
C ASP A 9 4.12 -26.00 1.53
N GLU A 10 4.17 -26.68 2.68
CA GLU A 10 4.01 -26.07 4.02
C GLU A 10 5.25 -25.25 4.42
N ILE A 11 6.45 -25.65 3.99
CA ILE A 11 7.71 -24.91 4.15
C ILE A 11 7.76 -23.68 3.22
N ASN A 12 7.17 -23.72 2.02
CA ASN A 12 7.06 -22.54 1.15
C ASN A 12 6.03 -21.50 1.62
N LYS A 13 5.19 -21.83 2.61
CA LYS A 13 4.42 -20.84 3.37
C LYS A 13 5.27 -20.08 4.40
N ARG A 14 6.52 -20.49 4.67
CA ARG A 14 7.41 -19.80 5.63
C ARG A 14 7.68 -18.37 5.18
N ASN A 15 7.23 -17.42 5.99
CA ASN A 15 7.66 -16.02 6.02
C ASN A 15 7.70 -15.28 4.67
N ARG A 16 6.59 -15.33 3.90
CA ARG A 16 6.41 -14.35 2.82
C ARG A 16 6.23 -12.95 3.43
N TYR A 17 7.29 -12.15 3.35
CA TYR A 17 7.23 -10.72 3.61
C TYR A 17 7.41 -9.94 2.30
N CYS A 18 6.89 -8.72 2.26
CA CYS A 18 7.13 -7.86 1.12
C CYS A 18 8.57 -7.36 1.16
N PHE A 19 9.39 -7.75 0.18
CA PHE A 19 10.78 -7.31 0.05
C PHE A 19 10.95 -5.78 0.12
N SER A 20 9.97 -5.04 -0.41
CA SER A 20 10.02 -3.56 -0.43
C SER A 20 9.58 -2.90 0.87
N CYS A 21 8.58 -3.42 1.59
CA CYS A 21 8.00 -2.71 2.75
C CYS A 21 7.91 -3.53 4.04
N GLY A 22 8.36 -4.79 4.02
CA GLY A 22 8.44 -5.65 5.20
C GLY A 22 7.11 -6.20 5.72
N ILE A 23 5.96 -5.87 5.10
CA ILE A 23 4.69 -6.39 5.60
C ILE A 23 4.64 -7.92 5.47
N GLU A 24 4.13 -8.59 6.48
CA GLU A 24 4.02 -10.06 6.53
C GLU A 24 2.64 -10.56 6.11
N LYS A 25 1.65 -9.66 6.05
CA LYS A 25 0.27 -9.97 5.67
C LYS A 25 -0.22 -8.99 4.60
N THR A 26 -0.77 -9.54 3.53
CA THR A 26 -1.41 -8.80 2.43
C THR A 26 -2.41 -9.70 1.74
N LEU A 27 -3.42 -9.10 1.12
CA LEU A 27 -4.44 -9.83 0.35
C LEU A 27 -3.88 -10.43 -0.94
N ARG A 28 -2.82 -9.83 -1.50
CA ARG A 28 -2.19 -10.27 -2.75
C ARG A 28 -0.68 -10.23 -2.65
N TRP A 29 -0.05 -11.35 -2.99
CA TRP A 29 1.39 -11.52 -3.17
C TRP A 29 1.72 -11.59 -4.66
N ASN A 30 2.83 -10.96 -5.07
CA ASN A 30 3.37 -11.04 -6.42
C ASN A 30 4.83 -11.48 -6.33
N ILE A 31 5.24 -12.41 -7.17
CA ILE A 31 6.64 -12.87 -7.26
C ILE A 31 7.50 -11.70 -7.75
N TYR A 32 8.65 -11.50 -7.12
CA TYR A 32 9.62 -10.48 -7.47
C TYR A 32 11.01 -11.10 -7.38
N LEU A 33 11.74 -11.17 -8.50
CA LEU A 33 12.93 -12.02 -8.60
C LEU A 33 12.58 -13.50 -8.26
N LYS A 34 13.55 -14.40 -8.39
CA LYS A 34 13.30 -15.85 -8.25
C LYS A 34 12.81 -16.25 -6.85
N GLU A 35 13.16 -15.47 -5.82
CA GLU A 35 12.98 -15.84 -4.41
C GLU A 35 12.38 -14.73 -3.52
N HIS A 36 11.95 -13.60 -4.09
CA HIS A 36 11.34 -12.53 -3.31
C HIS A 36 9.87 -12.28 -3.69
N TYR A 37 9.17 -11.56 -2.82
CA TYR A 37 7.77 -11.23 -3.02
C TYR A 37 7.52 -9.74 -2.79
N LEU A 38 6.57 -9.18 -3.55
CA LEU A 38 6.01 -7.86 -3.31
C LEU A 38 4.52 -7.97 -2.98
N CYS A 39 4.07 -7.21 -1.98
CA CYS A 39 2.65 -7.02 -1.76
C CYS A 39 2.02 -6.29 -2.95
N GLY A 40 0.69 -6.42 -3.12
CA GLY A 40 -0.03 -5.78 -4.21
C GLY A 40 0.26 -4.28 -4.35
N ASN A 41 0.34 -3.55 -3.24
CA ASN A 41 0.65 -2.12 -3.25
C ASN A 41 2.06 -1.81 -3.77
N CYS A 42 3.08 -2.53 -3.29
CA CYS A 42 4.46 -2.31 -3.71
C CYS A 42 4.71 -2.77 -5.15
N TYR A 43 4.08 -3.89 -5.55
CA TYR A 43 4.14 -4.38 -6.92
C TYR A 43 3.55 -3.35 -7.90
N ASN A 44 2.29 -2.93 -7.69
CA ASN A 44 1.63 -1.96 -8.56
C ASN A 44 2.39 -0.62 -8.61
N TYR A 45 2.91 -0.16 -7.47
CA TYR A 45 3.74 1.04 -7.45
C TYR A 45 4.97 0.90 -8.34
N LYS A 46 5.68 -0.23 -8.25
CA LYS A 46 6.86 -0.50 -9.06
C LYS A 46 6.54 -0.61 -10.56
N GLN A 47 5.41 -1.22 -10.93
CA GLN A 47 4.97 -1.29 -12.33
C GLN A 47 4.69 0.10 -12.92
N ILE A 48 4.05 0.99 -12.16
CA ILE A 48 3.67 2.33 -12.64
C ILE A 48 4.86 3.29 -12.63
N ASN A 49 5.70 3.24 -11.58
CA ASN A 49 6.72 4.26 -11.33
C ASN A 49 8.13 3.79 -11.68
N TRP A 50 8.30 2.53 -12.12
CA TRP A 50 9.58 1.88 -12.41
C TRP A 50 10.61 1.92 -11.27
N ARG A 51 10.18 2.26 -10.05
CA ARG A 51 11.01 2.37 -8.84
C ARG A 51 10.25 1.84 -7.63
N PHE A 52 10.96 1.54 -6.54
CA PHE A 52 10.32 1.11 -5.30
C PHE A 52 9.51 2.24 -4.65
N ARG A 53 8.45 1.86 -3.93
CA ARG A 53 7.67 2.80 -3.14
C ARG A 53 8.56 3.39 -2.04
N PRO A 54 8.65 4.73 -1.90
CA PRO A 54 9.41 5.34 -0.81
C PRO A 54 8.76 5.00 0.53
N ILE A 55 9.40 4.12 1.29
CA ILE A 55 8.96 3.75 2.64
C ILE A 55 9.69 4.66 3.63
N LYS A 56 9.07 5.77 4.05
CA LYS A 56 9.60 6.54 5.19
C LYS A 56 9.56 5.65 6.44
N LYS A 57 10.73 5.34 7.00
CA LYS A 57 10.91 4.74 8.33
C LYS A 57 10.97 5.90 9.34
N GLY A 58 10.11 5.92 10.36
CA GLY A 58 10.06 6.98 11.37
C GLY A 58 8.67 7.20 11.97
N ASN A 59 8.59 8.05 13.00
CA ASN A 59 7.35 8.44 13.67
C ASN A 59 6.50 9.32 12.75
N ARG A 60 5.70 8.70 11.91
CA ARG A 60 4.69 9.40 11.11
C ARG A 60 3.52 9.79 12.01
N HIS A 61 3.00 10.99 11.79
CA HIS A 61 1.71 11.42 12.32
C HIS A 61 0.85 11.90 11.15
N CYS A 62 -0.46 11.75 11.29
CA CYS A 62 -1.39 12.32 10.33
C CYS A 62 -1.38 13.84 10.47
N HIS A 63 -1.13 14.56 9.38
CA HIS A 63 -1.17 16.02 9.39
C HIS A 63 -2.55 16.58 9.79
N GLU A 64 -3.62 15.87 9.44
CA GLU A 64 -5.00 16.33 9.69
C GLU A 64 -5.49 16.07 11.12
N CYS A 65 -5.13 14.93 11.73
CA CYS A 65 -5.70 14.50 13.01
C CYS A 65 -4.68 14.03 14.04
N GLY A 66 -3.38 14.15 13.74
CA GLY A 66 -2.29 13.84 14.66
C GLY A 66 -2.05 12.36 14.95
N VAL A 67 -2.93 11.43 14.53
CA VAL A 67 -2.76 10.00 14.86
C VAL A 67 -1.43 9.46 14.37
N THR A 68 -0.74 8.70 15.23
CA THR A 68 0.56 8.09 14.96
C THR A 68 0.46 6.62 14.53
N GLN A 69 -0.75 6.04 14.62
CA GLN A 69 -1.05 4.68 14.18
C GLN A 69 -2.21 4.68 13.19
N THR A 70 -2.08 3.91 12.11
CA THR A 70 -3.08 3.77 11.05
C THR A 70 -2.83 2.49 10.28
N THR A 71 -3.87 1.89 9.70
CA THR A 71 -3.75 0.68 8.87
C THR A 71 -2.99 0.93 7.56
N GLN A 72 -3.06 2.15 7.04
CA GLN A 72 -2.31 2.56 5.85
C GLN A 72 -1.97 4.04 5.93
N TRP A 73 -0.72 4.37 5.63
CA TRP A 73 -0.28 5.76 5.41
C TRP A 73 -0.53 6.17 3.96
N ARG A 74 -1.20 7.31 3.79
CA ARG A 74 -1.47 7.98 2.52
C ARG A 74 -0.64 9.27 2.44
N ILE A 75 -0.46 9.80 1.23
CA ILE A 75 0.27 11.05 1.00
C ILE A 75 -0.68 12.06 0.36
N HIS A 76 -0.72 13.27 0.91
CA HIS A 76 -1.46 14.38 0.33
C HIS A 76 -0.95 14.64 -1.10
N PRO A 77 -1.82 14.70 -2.13
CA PRO A 77 -1.38 14.79 -3.52
C PRO A 77 -0.55 16.05 -3.80
N GLU A 78 -0.95 17.20 -3.25
CA GLU A 78 -0.26 18.48 -3.42
C GLU A 78 0.84 18.69 -2.37
N LEU A 79 0.45 18.88 -1.10
CA LEU A 79 1.36 19.21 0.01
C LEU A 79 2.36 18.10 0.41
N LYS A 80 2.22 16.87 -0.10
CA LYS A 80 3.06 15.71 0.24
C LYS A 80 3.13 15.35 1.74
N HIS A 81 2.21 15.87 2.55
CA HIS A 81 2.08 15.53 3.97
C HIS A 81 1.58 14.09 4.17
N ASP A 82 1.99 13.46 5.26
CA ASP A 82 1.51 12.13 5.66
C ASP A 82 0.07 12.24 6.21
N LEU A 83 -0.81 11.38 5.71
CA LEU A 83 -2.21 11.26 6.14
C LEU A 83 -2.49 9.85 6.61
N CYS A 84 -3.33 9.70 7.64
CA CYS A 84 -3.89 8.41 8.00
C CYS A 84 -4.86 7.92 6.91
N ASN A 85 -5.25 6.65 6.99
CA ASN A 85 -6.13 6.06 5.96
C ASN A 85 -7.49 6.76 5.94
N ALA A 86 -8.06 7.07 7.11
CA ALA A 86 -9.35 7.72 7.22
C ALA A 86 -9.36 9.13 6.61
N CYS A 87 -8.43 10.00 7.01
CA CYS A 87 -8.34 11.38 6.49
C CYS A 87 -8.06 11.41 4.99
N GLY A 88 -7.12 10.58 4.50
CA GLY A 88 -6.85 10.52 3.05
C GLY A 88 -8.05 10.00 2.23
N MET A 89 -8.86 9.10 2.78
CA MET A 89 -10.09 8.65 2.13
C MET A 89 -11.20 9.71 2.15
N LYS A 90 -11.34 10.46 3.24
CA LYS A 90 -12.26 11.61 3.33
C LYS A 90 -11.92 12.64 2.25
N GLN A 91 -10.65 13.03 2.14
CA GLN A 91 -10.18 13.99 1.15
C GLN A 91 -10.46 13.50 -0.29
N ARG A 92 -10.18 12.23 -0.59
CA ARG A 92 -10.49 11.65 -1.92
C ARG A 92 -11.99 11.69 -2.25
N LYS A 93 -12.85 11.44 -1.27
CA LYS A 93 -14.31 11.52 -1.45
C LYS A 93 -14.76 12.96 -1.72
N SER A 94 -14.25 13.94 -0.97
CA SER A 94 -14.55 15.36 -1.19
C SER A 94 -14.14 15.83 -2.58
N ALA A 95 -12.90 15.54 -3.00
CA ALA A 95 -12.41 15.88 -4.34
C ALA A 95 -13.24 15.25 -5.47
N ARG A 96 -13.77 14.03 -5.26
CA ARG A 96 -14.68 13.40 -6.22
C ARG A 96 -16.04 14.11 -6.25
N LYS A 97 -16.59 14.48 -5.08
CA LYS A 97 -17.87 15.20 -4.97
C LYS A 97 -17.80 16.56 -5.66
N GLU A 98 -16.72 17.31 -5.46
CA GLU A 98 -16.48 18.61 -6.11
C GLU A 98 -16.47 18.50 -7.63
N LYS A 99 -15.73 17.52 -8.18
CA LYS A 99 -15.71 17.26 -9.64
C LYS A 99 -17.10 16.92 -10.18
N LEU A 100 -17.87 16.11 -9.44
CA LEU A 100 -19.23 15.77 -9.82
C LEU A 100 -20.15 17.00 -9.77
N SER A 101 -20.09 17.82 -8.71
CA SER A 101 -20.90 19.05 -8.59
C SER A 101 -20.53 20.12 -9.61
N GLY A 102 -19.24 20.24 -9.99
CA GLY A 102 -18.78 21.17 -11.02
C GLY A 102 -19.23 20.77 -12.42
N SER A 103 -19.38 19.47 -12.68
CA SER A 103 -19.85 18.96 -13.98
C SER A 103 -21.33 19.27 -14.29
N PHE A 104 -22.13 19.65 -13.28
CA PHE A 104 -23.53 20.05 -13.46
C PHE A 104 -23.72 21.55 -13.71
N LYS A 105 -22.68 22.38 -13.57
CA LYS A 105 -22.74 23.84 -13.77
C LYS A 105 -22.30 24.32 -15.16
N GLY A 106 -22.06 23.41 -16.09
CA GLY A 106 -21.64 23.72 -17.46
C GLY A 106 -22.56 23.07 -18.50
N LYS A 107 -23.78 23.58 -18.64
CA LYS A 107 -24.63 23.54 -19.85
C LYS A 107 -25.53 24.75 -19.84
#